data_AF-A0A927DJ34-F1
#
_entry.id   AF-A0A927DJ34-F1
#
_cell.length_a   1.000
_cell.length_b   1.000
_cell.length_c   1.000
_cell.angle_alpha   90.00
_cell.angle_beta   90.00
_cell.angle_gamma   90.00
#
_symmetry.space_group_name_H-M   'P 1'
#
loop_
_entity.id
_entity.type
_entity.pdbx_description
1 polymer ?
#
loop_
_entity_poly.entity_id
_entity_poly.type
_entity_poly.pdbx_seq_one_letter_code
_entity_poly.pdbx_strand_id
1 'polypeptide(L)'
;MLAENTPCGSYPDKQTPFGTLPDGKPFWDDDGDKYQSSSITYPDPPKWQTVFVNAEKVPEPINPSELAEFDETRVGKEHGSKQQDGWGEIAPKTGKKNDNTYDNYVNLYPNQDVVIGYKELPSGYVQEITRKETFEEKDKRLRTYVSQPTDHSTLPGNKEFMTRVVAYDLPIGYCDATWDKEFLSTLRYLADWTTGADPYMNTGVVERINEPSMISRETGIEEIIREKAKEYGY
;
A
#
# COMPACT_ATOMS: atom_id res chain seq x y z
N MET A 1 2.58 7.81 6.90
CA MET A 1 1.89 8.82 6.07
C MET A 1 0.44 8.36 5.90
N LEU A 2 -0.54 9.26 5.92
CA LEU A 2 -1.97 8.89 5.96
C LEU A 2 -2.60 8.81 4.56
N ALA A 3 -2.44 9.87 3.77
CA ALA A 3 -2.90 9.99 2.38
C ALA A 3 -1.99 10.99 1.64
N GLU A 4 -2.07 11.03 0.30
CA GLU A 4 -1.27 11.92 -0.55
C GLU A 4 -1.29 13.35 -0.01
N ASN A 5 -0.12 13.99 0.06
CA ASN A 5 0.03 15.39 0.45
C ASN A 5 -0.49 15.78 1.85
N THR A 6 -0.86 14.81 2.69
CA THR A 6 -1.25 15.06 4.09
C THR A 6 -0.01 15.40 4.91
N PRO A 7 0.07 16.57 5.57
CA PRO A 7 1.24 16.97 6.32
C PRO A 7 1.67 15.90 7.33
N CYS A 8 2.98 15.70 7.47
CA CYS A 8 3.52 14.64 8.34
C CYS A 8 4.34 15.23 9.49
N GLY A 9 4.06 14.79 10.72
CA GLY A 9 4.70 15.29 11.94
C GLY A 9 4.17 16.64 12.44
N SER A 10 3.02 17.10 11.95
CA SER A 10 2.34 18.31 12.43
C SER A 10 1.76 18.13 13.84
N TYR A 11 1.13 19.18 14.39
CA TYR A 11 0.44 19.07 15.68
C TYR A 11 -0.62 17.96 15.66
N PRO A 12 -0.85 17.28 16.80
CA PRO A 12 -1.92 16.31 16.92
C PRO A 12 -3.26 16.98 16.65
N ASP A 13 -4.10 16.31 15.85
CA ASP A 13 -5.42 16.80 15.48
C ASP A 13 -6.43 15.63 15.51
N LYS A 14 -7.48 15.84 16.31
CA LYS A 14 -8.61 14.92 16.49
C LYS A 14 -9.48 14.79 15.25
N GLN A 15 -9.39 15.74 14.32
CA GLN A 15 -10.24 15.84 13.14
C GLN A 15 -9.41 16.06 11.88
N THR A 16 -8.25 15.39 11.78
CA THR A 16 -7.41 15.47 10.57
C THR A 16 -8.23 14.99 9.36
N PRO A 17 -8.44 15.83 8.32
CA PRO A 17 -9.18 15.42 7.14
C PRO A 17 -8.52 14.22 6.46
N PHE A 18 -9.30 13.18 6.13
CA PHE A 18 -8.84 12.00 5.40
C PHE A 18 -9.51 11.88 4.04
N GLY A 19 -10.83 12.09 3.98
CA GLY A 19 -11.59 12.00 2.74
C GLY A 19 -11.46 13.21 1.81
N THR A 20 -10.58 14.16 2.09
CA THR A 20 -10.32 15.33 1.25
C THR A 20 -8.84 15.67 1.32
N LEU A 21 -8.15 15.52 0.20
CA LEU A 21 -6.73 15.79 0.10
C LEU A 21 -6.44 17.30 0.11
N PRO A 22 -5.30 17.75 0.69
CA PRO A 22 -4.96 19.17 0.76
C PRO A 22 -4.75 19.86 -0.60
N ASP A 23 -4.45 19.10 -1.65
CA ASP A 23 -4.22 19.60 -3.01
C ASP A 23 -5.49 19.61 -3.88
N GLY A 24 -6.61 19.07 -3.38
CA GLY A 24 -7.88 18.99 -4.08
C GLY A 24 -7.93 17.96 -5.22
N LYS A 25 -6.92 17.08 -5.34
CA LYS A 25 -6.93 15.96 -6.29
C LYS A 25 -7.88 14.84 -5.84
N PRO A 26 -8.25 13.92 -6.76
CA PRO A 26 -8.91 12.66 -6.38
C PRO A 26 -8.10 11.89 -5.33
N PHE A 27 -8.76 11.09 -4.50
CA PHE A 27 -8.09 10.35 -3.42
C PHE A 27 -7.13 9.28 -3.96
N TRP A 28 -7.49 8.65 -5.08
CA TRP A 28 -6.64 7.71 -5.82
C TRP A 28 -6.03 8.41 -7.04
N ASP A 29 -4.74 8.20 -7.28
CA ASP A 29 -3.97 8.80 -8.37
C ASP A 29 -4.23 8.14 -9.74
N ASP A 30 -4.81 6.94 -9.74
CA ASP A 30 -5.16 6.14 -10.93
C ASP A 30 -6.62 6.30 -11.38
N ASP A 31 -7.28 7.40 -10.98
CA ASP A 31 -8.72 7.67 -11.15
C ASP A 31 -9.64 6.62 -10.49
N GLY A 32 -9.08 5.75 -9.63
CA GLY A 32 -9.78 4.62 -9.04
C GLY A 32 -10.11 3.53 -10.06
N ASP A 33 -10.46 2.35 -9.57
CA ASP A 33 -10.55 1.20 -10.45
C ASP A 33 -11.79 1.20 -11.35
N LYS A 34 -11.63 1.72 -12.57
CA LYS A 34 -12.66 1.69 -13.61
C LYS A 34 -12.88 0.29 -14.20
N TYR A 35 -11.93 -0.65 -14.04
CA TYR A 35 -11.89 -1.91 -14.80
C TYR A 35 -11.83 -3.20 -13.96
N GLN A 36 -11.50 -3.16 -12.68
CA GLN A 36 -11.79 -4.24 -11.76
C GLN A 36 -13.25 -4.14 -11.39
N SER A 37 -13.94 -5.24 -11.62
CA SER A 37 -15.35 -5.43 -11.34
C SER A 37 -15.69 -4.92 -9.95
N SER A 38 -16.40 -3.80 -9.93
CA SER A 38 -17.01 -3.14 -8.78
C SER A 38 -16.12 -2.14 -8.03
N SER A 39 -16.59 -0.90 -7.96
CA SER A 39 -16.16 0.19 -7.07
C SER A 39 -16.31 -0.15 -5.57
N ILE A 40 -16.21 -1.43 -5.21
CA ILE A 40 -16.40 -2.04 -3.90
C ILE A 40 -15.03 -2.40 -3.30
N THR A 41 -14.02 -2.67 -4.14
CA THR A 41 -12.70 -3.10 -3.64
C THR A 41 -11.98 -1.99 -2.88
N TYR A 42 -11.93 -0.77 -3.43
CA TYR A 42 -11.36 0.42 -2.78
C TYR A 42 -12.14 1.70 -3.15
N PRO A 43 -13.30 1.95 -2.53
CA PRO A 43 -14.06 3.18 -2.76
C PRO A 43 -13.34 4.41 -2.19
N ASP A 44 -13.63 5.57 -2.77
CA ASP A 44 -13.21 6.85 -2.18
C ASP A 44 -13.77 6.97 -0.75
N PRO A 45 -12.95 7.39 0.22
CA PRO A 45 -13.45 7.72 1.55
C PRO A 45 -14.48 8.86 1.49
N PRO A 46 -15.56 8.83 2.30
CA PRO A 46 -16.50 9.94 2.38
C PRO A 46 -15.81 11.26 2.72
N LYS A 47 -16.21 12.36 2.08
CA LYS A 47 -15.58 13.69 2.27
C LYS A 47 -15.55 14.20 3.71
N TRP A 48 -16.48 13.73 4.55
CA TRP A 48 -16.55 14.09 5.97
C TRP A 48 -15.67 13.21 6.87
N GLN A 49 -15.02 12.18 6.32
CA GLN A 49 -14.19 11.26 7.08
C GLN A 49 -12.92 11.97 7.57
N THR A 50 -12.68 11.85 8.87
CA THR A 50 -11.48 12.35 9.55
C THR A 50 -10.80 11.22 10.30
N VAL A 51 -9.51 11.38 10.58
CA VAL A 51 -8.72 10.49 11.42
C VAL A 51 -8.17 11.25 12.63
N PHE A 52 -8.06 10.56 13.77
CA PHE A 52 -7.41 11.11 14.95
C PHE A 52 -5.91 10.87 14.86
N VAL A 53 -5.13 11.94 14.74
CA VAL A 53 -3.67 11.91 14.85
C VAL A 53 -3.31 12.40 16.25
N ASN A 54 -2.76 11.51 17.08
CA ASN A 54 -2.40 11.80 18.47
C ASN A 54 -0.88 11.94 18.69
N ALA A 55 -0.07 11.72 17.65
CA ALA A 55 1.38 11.81 17.74
C ALA A 55 1.84 13.24 18.07
N GLU A 56 2.91 13.35 18.85
CA GLU A 56 3.51 14.66 19.14
C GLU A 56 4.09 15.29 17.88
N LYS A 57 4.08 16.63 17.84
CA LYS A 57 4.67 17.38 16.74
C LYS A 57 6.19 17.15 16.71
N VAL A 58 6.72 16.81 15.54
CA VAL A 58 8.18 16.73 15.34
C VAL A 58 8.80 18.14 15.19
N PRO A 59 10.10 18.33 15.45
CA PRO A 59 10.72 19.65 15.37
C PRO A 59 10.59 20.34 14.00
N GLU A 60 10.69 19.55 12.93
CA GLU A 60 10.58 20.02 11.54
C GLU A 60 9.55 19.19 10.77
N PRO A 61 8.25 19.51 10.85
CA PRO A 61 7.21 18.79 10.11
C PRO A 61 7.39 18.92 8.59
N ILE A 62 6.90 17.93 7.86
CA ILE A 62 6.91 17.93 6.39
C ILE A 62 5.58 18.50 5.90
N ASN A 63 5.67 19.56 5.10
CA ASN A 63 4.50 20.27 4.58
C ASN A 63 3.92 19.56 3.35
N PRO A 64 2.64 19.80 3.00
CA PRO A 64 2.02 19.25 1.79
C PRO A 64 2.82 19.49 0.51
N SER A 65 3.42 20.67 0.37
CA SER A 65 4.23 21.02 -0.80
C SER A 65 5.52 20.20 -0.93
N GLU A 66 6.09 19.77 0.21
CA GLU A 66 7.27 18.89 0.23
C GLU A 66 6.89 17.43 -0.07
N LEU A 67 5.62 17.07 0.08
CA LEU A 67 5.07 15.73 -0.18
C LEU A 67 4.57 15.56 -1.62
N ALA A 68 4.42 16.64 -2.39
CA ALA A 68 3.86 16.58 -3.74
C ALA A 68 4.68 15.74 -4.74
N GLU A 69 5.97 15.49 -4.43
CA GLU A 69 6.89 14.70 -5.25
C GLU A 69 7.41 13.46 -4.48
N PHE A 70 6.75 13.05 -3.39
CA PHE A 70 7.24 11.98 -2.53
C PHE A 70 7.08 10.57 -3.11
N ASP A 71 5.96 10.32 -3.77
CA ASP A 71 5.73 9.07 -4.49
C ASP A 71 6.32 9.19 -5.88
N GLU A 72 7.44 8.51 -6.08
CA GLU A 72 8.11 8.46 -7.38
C GLU A 72 7.60 7.28 -8.19
N THR A 73 7.21 7.54 -9.42
CA THR A 73 6.91 6.48 -10.38
C THR A 73 8.18 5.70 -10.68
N ARG A 74 8.12 4.37 -10.57
CA ARG A 74 9.28 3.50 -10.82
C ARG A 74 9.70 3.52 -12.28
N VAL A 75 8.77 3.24 -13.20
CA VAL A 75 8.98 3.32 -14.65
C VAL A 75 7.65 3.65 -15.36
N GLY A 76 7.70 4.60 -16.28
CA GLY A 76 6.54 5.04 -17.07
C GLY A 76 5.87 6.28 -16.50
N LYS A 77 5.38 7.16 -17.38
CA LYS A 77 4.46 8.24 -17.01
C LYS A 77 3.07 7.85 -17.52
N GLU A 78 2.07 8.00 -16.66
CA GLU A 78 0.61 7.87 -16.92
C GLU A 78 -0.03 6.54 -16.49
N HIS A 79 -0.96 6.63 -15.51
CA HIS A 79 -2.08 5.70 -15.29
C HIS A 79 -3.28 6.10 -16.17
N GLY A 80 -3.05 6.32 -17.46
CA GLY A 80 -4.05 6.87 -18.37
C GLY A 80 -4.42 5.94 -19.52
N SER A 81 -5.28 6.45 -20.42
CA SER A 81 -5.61 5.79 -21.70
C SER A 81 -4.41 5.56 -22.63
N LYS A 82 -3.28 6.21 -22.33
CA LYS A 82 -2.00 6.04 -23.02
C LYS A 82 -0.98 5.59 -21.98
N GLN A 83 -0.39 4.42 -22.22
CA GLN A 83 0.77 3.97 -21.47
C GLN A 83 2.01 4.45 -22.23
N GLN A 84 2.89 5.18 -21.53
CA GLN A 84 4.17 5.62 -22.07
C GLN A 84 5.28 4.99 -21.23
N ASP A 85 6.30 4.45 -21.92
CA ASP A 85 7.49 3.86 -21.30
C ASP A 85 7.16 2.68 -20.38
N GLY A 86 6.59 1.61 -20.95
CA GLY A 86 6.25 0.39 -20.23
C GLY A 86 7.45 -0.30 -19.57
N TRP A 87 7.20 -1.07 -18.52
CA TRP A 87 8.15 -1.76 -17.65
C TRP A 87 9.24 -2.52 -18.39
N GLY A 88 8.87 -3.26 -19.44
CA GLY A 88 9.81 -4.03 -20.26
C GLY A 88 10.08 -3.44 -21.64
N GLU A 89 9.57 -2.25 -21.94
CA GLU A 89 9.85 -1.55 -23.20
C GLU A 89 11.32 -1.17 -23.29
N ILE A 90 11.85 -1.13 -24.51
CA ILE A 90 13.26 -0.82 -24.76
C ILE A 90 13.39 0.68 -24.96
N ALA A 91 14.13 1.34 -24.10
CA ALA A 91 14.39 2.77 -24.20
C ALA A 91 15.17 3.06 -25.50
N PRO A 92 14.67 3.94 -26.40
CA PRO A 92 15.34 4.23 -27.67
C PRO A 92 16.76 4.77 -27.51
N LYS A 93 17.04 5.45 -26.39
CA LYS A 93 18.34 6.09 -26.10
C LYS A 93 19.41 5.11 -25.62
N THR A 94 19.03 4.08 -24.86
CA THR A 94 19.98 3.17 -24.21
C THR A 94 20.01 1.79 -24.85
N GLY A 95 18.98 1.42 -25.62
CA GLY A 95 18.81 0.07 -26.17
C GLY A 95 18.56 -0.99 -25.10
N LYS A 96 18.28 -0.58 -23.86
CA LYS A 96 17.99 -1.46 -22.71
C LYS A 96 16.53 -1.33 -22.31
N LYS A 97 16.02 -2.34 -21.60
CA LYS A 97 14.69 -2.27 -20.98
C LYS A 97 14.62 -1.11 -19.99
N ASN A 98 13.45 -0.49 -19.89
CA ASN A 98 13.21 0.65 -19.01
C ASN A 98 13.41 0.28 -17.54
N ASP A 99 13.03 -0.94 -17.14
CA ASP A 99 13.25 -1.48 -15.80
C ASP A 99 14.21 -2.68 -15.81
N ASN A 100 15.14 -2.70 -14.84
CA ASN A 100 16.13 -3.77 -14.69
C ASN A 100 15.56 -5.06 -14.08
N THR A 101 14.31 -5.05 -13.61
CA THR A 101 13.65 -6.20 -12.99
C THR A 101 12.74 -6.97 -13.93
N TYR A 102 12.34 -6.40 -15.07
CA TYR A 102 11.41 -7.05 -16.01
C TYR A 102 11.79 -8.51 -16.30
N ASP A 103 13.05 -8.75 -16.65
CA ASP A 103 13.55 -10.09 -17.01
C ASP A 103 13.45 -11.10 -15.86
N ASN A 104 13.50 -10.64 -14.62
CA ASN A 104 13.42 -11.50 -13.44
C ASN A 104 11.97 -11.89 -13.09
N TYR A 105 11.01 -11.02 -13.39
CA TYR A 105 9.63 -11.17 -12.92
C TYR A 105 8.63 -11.53 -14.03
N VAL A 106 8.98 -11.37 -15.31
CA VAL A 106 8.10 -11.71 -16.47
C VAL A 106 7.56 -13.15 -16.40
N ASN A 107 8.33 -14.07 -15.82
CA ASN A 107 7.95 -15.48 -15.69
C ASN A 107 6.92 -15.74 -14.60
N LEU A 108 6.73 -14.83 -13.64
CA LEU A 108 5.73 -14.98 -12.58
C LEU A 108 4.30 -14.71 -13.08
N TYR A 109 4.16 -13.96 -14.17
CA TYR A 109 2.85 -13.66 -14.73
C TYR A 109 2.27 -14.89 -15.43
N PRO A 110 1.00 -15.23 -15.22
CA PRO A 110 0.37 -16.37 -15.89
C PRO A 110 0.15 -16.10 -17.38
N ASN A 111 0.03 -17.18 -18.14
CA ASN A 111 -0.34 -17.12 -19.55
C ASN A 111 -1.84 -16.84 -19.70
N GLN A 112 -2.21 -15.94 -20.61
CA GLN A 112 -3.61 -15.67 -20.97
C GLN A 112 -4.09 -16.54 -22.14
N ASP A 113 -5.42 -16.69 -22.25
CA ASP A 113 -6.07 -17.31 -23.38
C ASP A 113 -6.36 -16.25 -24.46
N VAL A 114 -5.86 -16.48 -25.67
CA VAL A 114 -6.05 -15.62 -26.84
C VAL A 114 -7.18 -16.19 -27.68
N VAL A 115 -8.18 -15.36 -27.97
CA VAL A 115 -9.29 -15.71 -28.88
C VAL A 115 -8.76 -15.79 -30.30
N ILE A 116 -8.88 -16.96 -30.93
CA ILE A 116 -8.43 -17.22 -32.30
C ILE A 116 -9.59 -17.40 -33.29
N GLY A 117 -10.82 -17.41 -32.80
CA GLY A 117 -11.99 -17.48 -33.63
C GLY A 117 -13.26 -17.74 -32.82
N TYR A 118 -14.34 -17.94 -33.54
CA TYR A 118 -15.67 -18.13 -32.99
C TYR A 118 -16.31 -19.35 -33.64
N LYS A 119 -17.01 -20.16 -32.85
CA LYS A 119 -17.78 -21.30 -33.32
C LYS A 119 -19.23 -21.13 -32.94
N GLU A 120 -20.12 -21.24 -33.92
CA GLU A 120 -21.56 -21.22 -33.67
C GLU A 120 -22.02 -22.59 -33.17
N LEU A 121 -22.76 -22.59 -32.06
CA LEU A 121 -23.35 -23.78 -31.46
C LEU A 121 -24.73 -24.05 -32.06
N PRO A 122 -25.23 -25.30 -32.02
CA PRO A 122 -26.55 -25.66 -32.53
C PRO A 122 -27.71 -24.87 -31.89
N SER A 123 -27.46 -24.28 -30.71
CA SER A 123 -28.38 -23.43 -29.96
C SER A 123 -28.41 -21.96 -30.43
N GLY A 124 -27.60 -21.58 -31.43
CA GLY A 124 -27.45 -20.21 -31.92
C GLY A 124 -26.51 -19.34 -31.09
N TYR A 125 -25.89 -19.90 -30.03
CA TYR A 125 -24.87 -19.20 -29.25
C TYR A 125 -23.51 -19.30 -29.92
N VAL A 126 -22.72 -18.22 -29.82
CA VAL A 126 -21.35 -18.19 -30.33
C VAL A 126 -20.38 -18.48 -29.18
N GLN A 127 -19.55 -19.50 -29.36
CA GLN A 127 -18.49 -19.87 -28.42
C GLN A 127 -17.13 -19.40 -28.94
N GLU A 128 -16.37 -18.75 -28.06
CA GLU A 128 -14.98 -18.37 -28.36
C GLU A 128 -14.08 -19.60 -28.41
N ILE A 129 -13.30 -19.72 -29.48
CA ILE A 129 -12.20 -20.67 -29.56
C ILE A 129 -10.95 -19.95 -29.07
N THR A 130 -10.35 -20.45 -28.01
CA THR A 130 -9.14 -19.88 -27.43
C THR A 130 -7.93 -20.82 -27.57
N ARG A 131 -6.73 -20.23 -27.51
CA ARG A 131 -5.48 -20.95 -27.27
C ARG A 131 -4.67 -20.23 -26.20
N LYS A 132 -3.71 -20.92 -25.59
CA LYS A 132 -2.72 -20.25 -24.73
C LYS A 132 -1.86 -19.29 -25.57
N GLU A 133 -1.58 -18.12 -25.00
CA GLU A 133 -0.64 -17.16 -25.59
C GLU A 133 0.77 -17.76 -25.71
N THR A 134 1.50 -17.31 -26.73
CA THR A 134 2.92 -17.61 -26.91
C THR A 134 3.77 -16.75 -25.98
N PHE A 135 5.06 -17.09 -25.84
CA PHE A 135 5.98 -16.29 -25.05
C PHE A 135 6.14 -14.88 -25.63
N GLU A 136 6.19 -14.74 -26.96
CA GLU A 136 6.33 -13.46 -27.64
C GLU A 136 5.10 -12.57 -27.47
N GLU A 137 3.90 -13.16 -27.49
CA GLU A 137 2.64 -12.45 -27.22
C GLU A 137 2.56 -12.00 -25.77
N LYS A 138 2.92 -12.90 -24.84
CA LYS A 138 3.04 -12.58 -23.41
C LYS A 138 4.03 -11.45 -23.19
N ASP A 139 5.23 -11.57 -23.73
CA ASP A 139 6.28 -10.57 -23.59
C ASP A 139 5.81 -9.22 -24.13
N LYS A 140 5.21 -9.19 -25.32
CA LYS A 140 4.64 -7.94 -25.87
C LYS A 140 3.55 -7.33 -24.97
N ARG A 141 2.68 -8.16 -24.40
CA ARG A 141 1.62 -7.73 -23.47
C ARG A 141 2.17 -7.22 -22.13
N LEU A 142 3.20 -7.88 -21.60
CA LEU A 142 3.77 -7.54 -20.30
C LEU A 142 4.70 -6.33 -20.36
N ARG A 143 5.42 -6.13 -21.49
CA ARG A 143 6.33 -4.99 -21.65
C ARG A 143 5.62 -3.65 -21.54
N THR A 144 4.36 -3.57 -21.98
CA THR A 144 3.58 -2.33 -21.97
C THR A 144 3.05 -1.96 -20.59
N TYR A 145 3.10 -2.88 -19.60
CA TYR A 145 2.62 -2.57 -18.26
C TYR A 145 3.42 -1.46 -17.61
N VAL A 146 2.74 -0.49 -17.02
CA VAL A 146 3.37 0.53 -16.18
C VAL A 146 3.67 -0.13 -14.83
N SER A 147 4.95 -0.30 -14.51
CA SER A 147 5.33 -0.80 -13.20
C SER A 147 5.33 0.36 -12.24
N GLN A 148 4.29 0.45 -11.42
CA GLN A 148 4.36 1.26 -10.21
C GLN A 148 4.93 0.45 -9.07
N PRO A 149 5.73 1.07 -8.23
CA PRO A 149 6.05 0.47 -6.96
C PRO A 149 4.79 0.57 -6.08
N THR A 150 4.68 -0.23 -5.02
CA THR A 150 3.57 -0.04 -4.07
C THR A 150 3.64 1.38 -3.52
N ASP A 151 2.52 2.08 -3.37
CA ASP A 151 2.50 3.42 -2.77
C ASP A 151 3.37 3.46 -1.52
N HIS A 152 4.14 4.53 -1.35
CA HIS A 152 5.04 4.74 -0.22
C HIS A 152 6.28 3.84 -0.14
N SER A 153 6.55 2.98 -1.12
CA SER A 153 7.75 2.12 -1.12
C SER A 153 9.06 2.89 -1.30
N THR A 154 9.00 4.15 -1.74
CA THR A 154 10.14 5.09 -1.82
C THR A 154 10.38 5.85 -0.51
N LEU A 155 9.45 5.78 0.46
CA LEU A 155 9.56 6.50 1.74
C LEU A 155 10.89 6.28 2.47
N PRO A 156 11.44 5.05 2.56
CA PRO A 156 12.74 4.85 3.22
C PRO A 156 13.91 5.54 2.51
N GLY A 157 13.77 5.86 1.23
CA GLY A 157 14.76 6.59 0.43
C GLY A 157 14.70 8.11 0.62
N ASN A 158 13.60 8.65 1.14
CA ASN A 158 13.44 10.08 1.34
C ASN A 158 14.16 10.55 2.62
N LYS A 159 15.19 11.38 2.47
CA LYS A 159 16.03 11.81 3.58
C LYS A 159 15.27 12.65 4.59
N GLU A 160 14.48 13.60 4.13
CA GLU A 160 13.71 14.54 4.95
C GLU A 160 12.69 13.76 5.80
N PHE A 161 12.00 12.78 5.20
CA PHE A 161 11.11 11.86 5.91
C PHE A 161 11.81 11.08 7.01
N MET A 162 12.92 10.43 6.65
CA MET A 162 13.65 9.58 7.58
C MET A 162 14.22 10.38 8.75
N THR A 163 14.73 11.58 8.49
CA THR A 163 15.42 12.40 9.50
C THR A 163 14.47 13.23 10.37
N ARG A 164 13.34 13.70 9.81
CA ARG A 164 12.44 14.62 10.53
C ARG A 164 11.23 13.94 11.15
N VAL A 165 10.76 12.83 10.58
CA VAL A 165 9.56 12.13 11.05
C VAL A 165 9.93 10.78 11.65
N VAL A 166 10.49 9.88 10.85
CA VAL A 166 10.74 8.48 11.26
C VAL A 166 11.67 8.40 12.47
N ALA A 167 12.66 9.28 12.57
CA ALA A 167 13.57 9.36 13.70
C ALA A 167 12.88 9.66 15.05
N TYR A 168 11.69 10.27 15.02
CA TYR A 168 10.91 10.63 16.21
C TYR A 168 9.68 9.73 16.42
N ASP A 169 9.12 9.17 15.33
CA ASP A 169 7.94 8.29 15.36
C ASP A 169 8.30 6.83 15.65
N LEU A 170 9.37 6.32 15.02
CA LEU A 170 9.92 5.04 15.44
C LEU A 170 10.69 5.27 16.74
N PRO A 171 10.51 4.41 17.75
CA PRO A 171 11.47 4.33 18.82
C PRO A 171 12.78 3.83 18.20
N ILE A 172 13.62 4.74 17.71
CA ILE A 172 15.07 4.53 17.68
C ILE A 172 15.54 4.64 19.15
N GLY A 173 14.91 3.85 20.02
CA GLY A 173 15.50 3.51 21.29
C GLY A 173 16.76 2.74 20.99
N TYR A 174 17.79 2.97 21.79
CA TYR A 174 18.78 1.93 22.00
C TYR A 174 18.00 0.67 22.35
N CYS A 175 17.92 -0.26 21.39
CA CYS A 175 17.36 -1.55 21.66
C CYS A 175 18.40 -2.24 22.52
N ASP A 176 18.33 -2.06 23.84
CA ASP A 176 19.23 -2.70 24.81
C ASP A 176 19.24 -4.21 24.61
N ALA A 177 18.13 -4.76 24.12
CA ALA A 177 18.03 -6.15 23.70
C ALA A 177 19.05 -6.54 22.63
N THR A 178 19.49 -5.62 21.76
CA THR A 178 20.57 -5.90 20.78
C THR A 178 21.97 -5.94 21.38
N TRP A 179 22.15 -5.38 22.58
CA TRP A 179 23.41 -5.49 23.32
C TRP A 179 23.56 -6.85 24.02
N ASP A 180 22.43 -7.48 24.35
CA ASP A 180 22.37 -8.87 24.80
C ASP A 180 22.03 -9.81 23.64
N LYS A 181 23.08 -10.37 23.02
CA LYS A 181 22.93 -11.27 21.87
C LYS A 181 22.14 -12.54 22.20
N GLU A 182 22.22 -13.03 23.43
CA GLU A 182 21.48 -14.23 23.83
C GLU A 182 19.99 -13.90 23.93
N PHE A 183 19.65 -12.81 24.60
CA PHE A 183 18.27 -12.34 24.68
C PHE A 183 17.66 -12.04 23.30
N LEU A 184 18.39 -11.38 22.41
CA LEU A 184 17.93 -11.15 21.03
C LEU A 184 17.71 -12.45 20.26
N SER A 185 18.58 -13.45 20.47
CA SER A 185 18.42 -14.77 19.86
C SER A 185 17.15 -15.47 20.38
N THR A 186 16.87 -15.34 21.68
CA THR A 186 15.62 -15.86 22.27
C THR A 186 14.39 -15.17 21.71
N LEU A 187 14.40 -13.85 21.59
CA LEU A 187 13.29 -13.11 20.98
C LEU A 187 13.05 -13.53 19.52
N ARG A 188 14.11 -13.71 18.73
CA ARG A 188 14.00 -14.20 17.35
C ARG A 188 13.45 -15.60 17.27
N TYR A 189 13.88 -16.49 18.17
CA TYR A 189 13.34 -17.85 18.25
C TYR A 189 11.85 -17.85 18.61
N LEU A 190 11.43 -17.03 19.57
CA LEU A 190 10.02 -16.93 19.97
C LEU A 190 9.13 -16.24 18.91
N ALA A 191 9.67 -15.25 18.19
CA ALA A 191 8.95 -14.55 17.12
C ALA A 191 8.85 -15.36 15.82
N ASP A 192 9.71 -16.36 15.65
CA ASP A 192 9.65 -17.28 14.52
C ASP A 192 8.51 -18.28 14.73
N TRP A 193 7.38 -17.98 14.11
CA TRP A 193 6.16 -18.79 14.10
C TRP A 193 6.39 -20.23 13.57
N THR A 194 7.49 -20.50 12.86
CA THR A 194 7.84 -21.85 12.37
C THR A 194 8.49 -22.75 13.43
N THR A 195 8.94 -22.18 14.55
CA THR A 195 9.57 -22.95 15.64
C THR A 195 8.57 -23.78 16.43
N GLY A 196 7.27 -23.51 16.29
CA GLY A 196 6.21 -24.15 17.08
C GLY A 196 6.24 -23.77 18.56
N ALA A 197 7.02 -22.74 18.93
CA ALA A 197 7.10 -22.21 20.30
C ALA A 197 5.84 -21.45 20.70
N ASP A 198 5.06 -20.98 19.74
CA ASP A 198 3.76 -20.34 20.00
C ASP A 198 2.74 -21.40 20.48
N PRO A 199 2.20 -21.29 21.70
CA PRO A 199 1.16 -22.19 22.22
C PRO A 199 -0.07 -22.31 21.31
N TYR A 200 -0.37 -21.27 20.53
CA TYR A 200 -1.45 -21.28 19.54
C TYR A 200 -1.26 -22.38 18.50
N MET A 201 -0.03 -22.63 18.05
CA MET A 201 0.27 -23.64 17.03
C MET A 201 0.00 -25.07 17.51
N ASN A 202 0.02 -25.30 18.82
CA ASN A 202 -0.21 -26.63 19.42
C ASN A 202 -1.63 -26.79 19.97
N THR A 203 -2.23 -25.73 20.49
CA THR A 203 -3.50 -25.79 21.23
C THR A 203 -4.67 -25.15 20.47
N GLY A 204 -4.40 -24.33 19.46
CA GLY A 204 -5.41 -23.51 18.76
C GLY A 204 -6.01 -22.40 19.63
N VAL A 205 -5.50 -22.19 20.84
CA VAL A 205 -5.99 -21.18 21.79
C VAL A 205 -4.97 -20.05 21.83
N VAL A 206 -5.42 -18.83 21.52
CA VAL A 206 -4.59 -17.63 21.65
C VAL A 206 -4.37 -17.37 23.14
N GLU A 207 -3.11 -17.30 23.56
CA GLU A 207 -2.77 -16.95 24.94
C GLU A 207 -3.32 -15.56 25.26
N ARG A 208 -4.13 -15.48 26.32
CA ARG A 208 -4.75 -14.23 26.72
C ARG A 208 -3.79 -13.46 27.62
N ILE A 209 -2.97 -12.61 27.02
CA ILE A 209 -2.12 -11.68 27.76
C ILE A 209 -3.00 -10.60 28.37
N ASN A 210 -2.95 -10.45 29.70
CA ASN A 210 -3.64 -9.37 30.38
C ASN A 210 -2.98 -8.04 30.01
N GLU A 211 -3.77 -7.11 29.50
CA GLU A 211 -3.31 -5.78 29.17
C GLU A 211 -2.77 -5.08 30.43
N PRO A 212 -1.53 -4.55 30.41
CA PRO A 212 -0.99 -3.79 31.51
C PRO A 212 -1.88 -2.58 31.85
N SER A 213 -2.10 -2.30 33.14
CA SER A 213 -2.94 -1.18 33.61
C SER A 213 -2.43 0.21 33.21
N MET A 214 -1.19 0.30 32.73
CA MET A 214 -0.60 1.53 32.20
C MET A 214 -1.05 1.86 30.78
N ILE A 215 -1.63 0.89 30.06
CA ILE A 215 -2.20 1.13 28.73
C ILE A 215 -3.60 1.71 28.94
N SER A 216 -3.78 2.99 28.56
CA SER A 216 -5.07 3.64 28.63
C SER A 216 -5.94 3.20 27.45
N ARG A 217 -7.05 2.54 27.73
CA ARG A 217 -8.11 2.25 26.75
C ARG A 217 -8.98 3.45 26.43
N GLU A 218 -8.79 4.58 27.11
CA GLU A 218 -9.50 5.82 26.79
C GLU A 218 -8.91 6.43 25.51
N THR A 219 -9.12 5.78 24.37
CA THR A 219 -9.23 6.51 23.12
C THR A 219 -10.51 7.32 23.24
N GLY A 220 -10.40 8.65 23.43
CA GLY A 220 -11.55 9.57 23.49
C GLY A 220 -12.52 9.46 22.30
N ILE A 221 -12.19 8.67 21.28
CA ILE A 221 -13.02 8.23 20.17
C ILE A 221 -14.29 7.48 20.63
N GLU A 222 -14.21 6.55 21.60
CA GLU A 222 -15.42 5.80 22.01
C GLU A 222 -16.46 6.68 22.72
N GLU A 223 -15.97 7.67 23.47
CA GLU A 223 -16.82 8.64 24.16
C GLU A 223 -17.45 9.64 23.17
N ILE A 224 -16.66 10.13 22.20
CA ILE A 224 -17.14 10.98 21.10
C ILE A 224 -18.17 10.24 20.23
N ILE A 225 -17.93 8.97 19.89
CA ILE A 225 -18.89 8.15 19.11
C ILE A 225 -20.19 7.95 19.89
N ARG A 226 -20.13 7.68 21.20
CA ARG A 226 -21.34 7.56 22.04
C ARG A 226 -22.13 8.86 22.14
N GLU A 227 -21.46 10.00 22.27
CA GLU A 227 -22.14 11.30 22.32
C GLU A 227 -22.76 11.66 20.97
N LYS A 228 -22.05 11.45 19.87
CA LYS A 228 -22.55 11.66 18.51
C LYS A 228 -23.72 10.73 18.17
N ALA A 229 -23.67 9.46 18.56
CA ALA A 229 -24.77 8.51 18.34
C ALA A 229 -26.08 8.96 19.00
N LYS A 230 -26.00 9.54 20.21
CA LYS A 230 -27.15 10.16 20.89
C LYS A 230 -27.69 11.39 20.16
N GLU A 231 -26.83 12.17 19.51
CA GLU A 231 -27.20 13.35 18.72
C GLU A 231 -27.95 12.98 17.43
N TYR A 232 -27.62 11.82 16.82
CA TYR A 232 -28.24 11.31 15.58
C TYR A 232 -29.34 10.26 15.80
N GLY A 233 -29.69 9.92 17.04
CA GLY A 233 -30.83 9.07 17.37
C GLY A 233 -30.64 7.57 17.13
N TYR A 234 -29.41 7.06 17.25
CA TYR A 234 -29.12 5.63 17.30
C TYR A 234 -28.96 5.13 18.75
#